data_AF-A0A7W7IV66-F1
#
_entry.id   AF-A0A7W7IV66-F1
#
_cell.length_a   1.000
_cell.length_b   1.000
_cell.length_c   1.000
_cell.angle_alpha   90.00
_cell.angle_beta   90.00
_cell.angle_gamma   90.00
#
_symmetry.space_group_name_H-M   'P 1'
#
loop_
_entity.id
_entity.type
_entity.pdbx_description
1 polymer ?
#
loop_
_entity_poly.entity_id
_entity_poly.type
_entity_poly.pdbx_seq_one_letter_code
_entity_poly.pdbx_strand_id
1 'polypeptide(L)' 'MGEHKTTTTPTQKKIIEAMDKVSEKLIEFKKKNNSDLVVMQDGKIVRIKASSL' A
#
# COMPACT_ATOMS: atom_id res chain seq x y z
N MET A 1 12.54 -5.61 -27.63
CA MET A 1 11.92 -5.40 -26.31
C MET A 1 13.04 -5.34 -25.31
N GLY A 2 13.50 -4.14 -24.95
CA GLY A 2 14.63 -3.97 -24.04
C GLY A 2 14.19 -4.26 -22.60
N GLU A 3 14.93 -5.11 -21.91
CA GLU A 3 14.77 -5.34 -20.48
C GLU A 3 14.98 -4.02 -19.73
N HIS A 4 13.90 -3.42 -19.23
CA HIS A 4 13.99 -2.30 -18.29
C HIS A 4 14.48 -2.86 -16.95
N LYS A 5 15.80 -3.00 -16.78
CA LYS A 5 16.40 -3.14 -15.45
C LYS A 5 16.14 -1.84 -14.69
N THR A 6 15.11 -1.83 -13.84
CA THR A 6 14.86 -0.75 -12.89
C THR A 6 15.98 -0.76 -11.85
N THR A 7 17.08 -0.07 -12.13
CA THR A 7 18.11 0.21 -11.11
C THR A 7 17.55 1.27 -10.17
N THR A 8 16.77 0.83 -9.20
CA THR A 8 16.25 1.66 -8.12
C THR A 8 17.45 2.23 -7.35
N THR A 9 17.58 3.55 -7.28
CA THR A 9 18.68 4.17 -6.51
C THR A 9 18.56 3.83 -5.03
N PRO A 10 19.64 3.90 -4.24
CA PRO A 10 19.57 3.64 -2.80
C PRO A 10 18.51 4.48 -2.08
N THR A 11 18.29 5.72 -2.52
CA THR A 11 17.24 6.60 -2.01
C THR A 11 15.85 6.10 -2.38
N GLN A 12 15.64 5.72 -3.64
CA GLN A 12 14.36 5.16 -4.08
C GLN A 12 14.03 3.86 -3.32
N LYS A 13 15.02 3.01 -3.03
CA LYS A 13 14.83 1.80 -2.22
C LYS A 13 14.31 2.14 -0.82
N LYS A 14 14.93 3.11 -0.14
CA LYS A 14 14.47 3.58 1.18
C LYS A 14 13.05 4.14 1.14
N ILE A 15 12.68 4.84 0.07
CA ILE A 15 11.32 5.38 -0.10
C ILE A 15 10.32 4.25 -0.24
N ILE A 16 10.60 3.24 -1.06
CA ILE A 16 9.72 2.07 -1.23
C ILE A 16 9.54 1.34 0.11
N GLU A 17 10.64 1.05 0.81
CA GLU A 17 10.58 0.41 2.14
C GLU A 17 9.80 1.23 3.18
N ALA A 18 9.87 2.57 3.10
CA ALA A 18 9.09 3.45 3.95
C ALA A 18 7.60 3.42 3.59
N MET A 19 7.26 3.34 2.30
CA MET A 19 5.87 3.23 1.84
C MET A 19 5.23 1.91 2.25
N ASP A 20 5.97 0.81 2.23
CA ASP A 20 5.50 -0.48 2.74
C ASP A 20 5.12 -0.39 4.22
N LYS A 21 6.00 0.20 5.05
CA LYS A 21 5.75 0.42 6.48
C LYS A 21 4.56 1.35 6.74
N VAL A 22 4.37 2.37 5.91
CA VAL A 22 3.21 3.28 6.02
C VAL A 22 1.92 2.51 5.72
N SER A 23 1.92 1.69 4.67
CA SER A 23 0.78 0.83 4.32
C SER A 23 0.38 -0.09 5.47
N GLU A 24 1.35 -0.82 6.04
CA GLU A 24 1.13 -1.71 7.19
C GLU A 24 0.50 -0.98 8.38
N LYS A 25 1.09 0.15 8.78
CA LYS A 25 0.60 0.94 9.92
C LYS A 25 -0.80 1.52 9.68
N LEU A 26 -1.10 1.94 8.46
CA LEU A 26 -2.43 2.45 8.11
C LEU A 26 -3.48 1.34 8.19
N ILE A 27 -3.16 0.12 7.72
CA ILE A 27 -4.06 -1.02 7.85
C ILE A 27 -4.31 -1.34 9.32
N GLU A 28 -3.25 -1.43 10.15
CA GLU A 28 -3.40 -1.65 11.59
C GLU A 28 -4.24 -0.57 12.27
N PHE A 29 -4.02 0.70 11.93
CA PHE A 29 -4.82 1.80 12.44
C PHE A 29 -6.30 1.67 12.04
N LYS A 30 -6.58 1.30 10.79
CA LYS A 30 -7.95 1.10 10.30
C LYS A 30 -8.66 -0.06 11.02
N LYS A 31 -7.94 -1.16 11.27
CA LYS A 31 -8.43 -2.30 12.07
C LYS A 31 -8.76 -1.89 13.50
N LYS A 32 -7.84 -1.20 14.19
CA LYS A 32 -8.05 -0.75 15.58
C LYS A 32 -9.25 0.18 15.72
N ASN A 33 -9.51 1.01 14.72
CA ASN A 33 -10.64 1.95 14.72
C ASN A 33 -11.92 1.37 14.09
N ASN A 34 -11.96 0.09 13.72
CA ASN A 34 -13.09 -0.55 13.01
C ASN A 34 -13.59 0.25 11.81
N SER A 35 -12.67 0.87 11.08
CA SER A 35 -13.00 1.76 9.96
C SER A 35 -12.64 1.11 8.62
N ASP A 36 -13.52 1.26 7.64
CA ASP A 36 -13.33 0.68 6.31
C ASP A 36 -12.05 1.20 5.63
N LEU A 37 -11.35 0.29 4.96
CA LEU A 37 -10.26 0.61 4.05
C LEU A 37 -10.83 0.85 2.66
N VAL A 38 -10.57 2.01 2.09
CA VAL A 38 -11.03 2.38 0.74
C VAL A 38 -9.82 2.44 -0.17
N VAL A 39 -9.79 1.59 -1.19
CA VAL A 39 -8.70 1.50 -2.17
C VAL A 39 -9.24 1.61 -3.59
N MET A 40 -8.39 2.01 -4.52
CA MET A 40 -8.70 1.93 -5.95
C MET A 40 -8.08 0.65 -6.51
N GLN A 41 -8.91 -0.24 -7.03
CA GLN A 41 -8.49 -1.50 -7.65
C GLN A 41 -9.14 -1.59 -9.02
N ASP A 42 -8.33 -1.84 -10.06
CA ASP A 42 -8.80 -1.94 -11.45
C ASP A 42 -9.63 -0.72 -11.91
N GLY A 43 -9.22 0.48 -11.47
CA GLY A 43 -9.90 1.75 -11.77
C GLY A 43 -11.24 1.94 -11.03
N LYS A 44 -11.60 1.05 -10.10
CA LYS A 44 -12.82 1.12 -9.29
C LYS A 44 -12.49 1.37 -7.83
N ILE A 45 -13.36 2.10 -7.14
CA ILE A 45 -13.26 2.29 -5.69
C ILE A 45 -13.83 1.04 -5.01
N VAL A 46 -12.99 0.33 -4.26
CA VAL A 46 -13.34 -0.84 -3.46
C VAL A 46 -13.26 -0.48 -1.99
N ARG A 47 -14.29 -0.84 -1.23
CA ARG A 47 -14.31 -0.70 0.24
C ARG A 47 -14.15 -2.07 0.87
N ILE A 48 -13.11 -2.24 1.67
CA ILE A 48 -12.83 -3.44 2.44
C ILE A 48 -13.21 -3.15 3.88
N LYS A 49 -14.18 -3.91 4.41
CA LYS A 49 -14.61 -3.75 5.80
C LYS A 49 -13.49 -4.13 6.75
N ALA A 50 -13.39 -3.42 7.87
CA ALA A 50 -12.37 -3.71 8.89
C ALA A 50 -12.43 -5.16 9.41
N SER A 51 -13.62 -5.77 9.43
CA SER A 51 -13.83 -7.18 9.81
C SER A 51 -13.23 -8.19 8.83
N SER A 52 -12.87 -7.76 7.62
CA SER A 52 -12.36 -8.60 6.53
C SER A 52 -10.89 -8.32 6.21
N LEU A 53 -10.24 -7.42 6.96
CA LEU A 53 -8.82 -7.10 6.87
C LEU A 53 -8.01 -8.00 7.82
#